data_AF-H5T9N7-F1
#
_entry.id   AF-H5T9N7-F1
#
_cell.length_a   1.000
_cell.length_b   1.000
_cell.length_c   1.000
_cell.angle_alpha   90.00
_cell.angle_beta   90.00
_cell.angle_gamma   90.00
#
_symmetry.space_group_name_H-M   'P 1'
#
loop_
_entity.id
_entity.type
_entity.pdbx_description
1 polymer ?
#
loop_
_entity_poly.entity_id
_entity_poly.type
_entity_poly.pdbx_seq_one_letter_code
_entity_poly.pdbx_strand_id
1 'polypeptide(L)' 'MKNLLKGLFASTAIIASTLAFAGQAEFCSGFEEGYKSIKGDMVIVPICPVAPVTPIGSTDFREGLKAGMRAAS' A
#
# COMPACT_ATOMS: atom_id res chain seq x y z
N MET A 1 -21.91 4.55 33.79
CA MET A 1 -21.27 3.44 33.03
C MET A 1 -21.57 3.44 31.53
N LYS A 2 -22.69 4.01 31.04
CA LYS A 2 -23.04 4.03 29.60
C LYS A 2 -22.12 4.88 28.70
N ASN A 3 -21.40 5.84 29.29
CA ASN A 3 -20.50 6.74 28.54
C ASN A 3 -19.08 6.19 28.42
N LEU A 4 -18.68 5.27 29.31
CA LEU A 4 -17.37 4.60 29.28
C LEU A 4 -17.32 3.55 28.15
N LEU A 5 -18.44 2.85 27.93
CA LEU A 5 -18.58 1.87 26.84
C LEU A 5 -18.55 2.54 25.45
N LYS A 6 -19.13 3.74 25.32
CA LYS A 6 -19.10 4.52 24.07
C LYS A 6 -17.69 5.02 23.72
N GLY A 7 -16.88 5.36 24.72
CA GLY A 7 -15.47 5.76 24.51
C GLY A 7 -14.61 4.61 23.99
N LEU A 8 -14.89 3.37 24.43
CA LEU A 8 -14.15 2.17 24.00
C LEU A 8 -14.44 1.76 22.54
N PHE A 9 -15.66 2.01 22.05
CA PHE A 9 -16.01 1.80 20.64
C PHE A 9 -15.46 2.89 19.71
N ALA A 10 -15.24 4.10 20.22
CA ALA A 10 -14.64 5.18 19.43
C ALA A 10 -13.13 4.99 19.21
N SER A 11 -12.43 4.38 20.17
CA SER A 11 -10.99 4.13 20.08
C SER A 11 -10.60 2.97 19.16
N THR A 12 -11.47 1.98 18.95
CA THR A 12 -11.19 0.85 18.04
C THR A 12 -11.24 1.24 16.56
N ALA A 13 -12.07 2.22 16.17
CA ALA A 13 -12.15 2.70 14.79
C ALA A 13 -10.89 3.44 14.32
N ILE A 14 -10.16 4.08 15.24
CA ILE A 14 -8.93 4.82 14.95
C ILE A 14 -7.74 3.87 14.70
N ILE A 15 -7.75 2.69 15.32
CA ILE A 15 -6.69 1.69 15.13
C ILE A 15 -6.89 0.91 13.82
N ALA A 16 -8.13 0.67 13.38
CA ALA A 16 -8.40 -0.01 12.12
C ALA A 16 -7.96 0.80 10.89
N SER A 17 -7.95 2.13 10.99
CA SER A 17 -7.59 3.03 9.88
C SER A 17 -6.09 3.07 9.58
N THR A 18 -5.22 2.77 10.54
CA THR A 18 -3.76 2.74 10.30
C THR A 18 -3.33 1.51 9.51
N LEU A 19 -4.00 0.37 9.67
CA LEU A 19 -3.71 -0.86 8.92
C LEU A 19 -4.09 -0.75 7.45
N ALA A 20 -5.20 -0.06 7.15
CA ALA A 20 -5.65 0.14 5.78
C ALA A 20 -4.74 1.09 4.98
N PHE A 21 -4.09 2.06 5.65
CA PHE A 21 -3.19 3.00 5.00
C PHE A 21 -1.78 2.42 4.75
N ALA A 22 -1.39 1.39 5.49
CA ALA A 22 -0.10 0.71 5.33
C ALA A 22 0.01 0.02 3.95
N GLY A 23 -1.06 -0.62 3.47
CA GLY A 23 -1.03 -1.40 2.23
C GLY A 23 -0.78 -0.56 0.96
N GLN A 24 -1.39 0.62 0.86
CA GLN A 24 -1.15 1.52 -0.29
C GLN A 24 0.29 2.02 -0.32
N ALA A 25 0.87 2.36 0.84
CA ALA A 25 2.25 2.84 0.91
C ALA A 25 3.25 1.74 0.52
N GLU A 26 3.04 0.51 0.99
CA GLU A 26 3.83 -0.67 0.62
C GLU A 26 3.72 -1.00 -0.87
N PHE A 27 2.51 -0.91 -1.43
CA PHE A 27 2.30 -1.07 -2.85
C PHE A 27 3.06 0.00 -3.66
N CYS A 28 3.03 1.26 -3.23
CA CYS A 28 3.74 2.34 -3.92
C CYS A 28 5.27 2.21 -3.87
N SER A 29 5.83 1.80 -2.73
CA SER A 29 7.27 1.54 -2.64
C SER A 29 7.67 0.37 -3.55
N GLY A 30 6.85 -0.68 -3.57
CA GLY A 30 7.02 -1.78 -4.53
C GLY A 30 6.97 -1.30 -5.97
N PHE A 31 5.96 -0.49 -6.33
CA PHE A 31 5.82 0.06 -7.69
C PHE A 31 7.04 0.86 -8.12
N GLU A 32 7.54 1.74 -7.24
CA GLU A 32 8.72 2.55 -7.50
C GLU A 32 9.96 1.67 -7.75
N GLU A 33 10.20 0.68 -6.88
CA GLU A 33 11.32 -0.25 -7.02
C GLU A 33 11.21 -1.08 -8.30
N GLY A 34 10.02 -1.63 -8.57
CA GLY A 34 9.75 -2.40 -9.78
C GLY A 34 10.00 -1.60 -11.05
N TYR A 35 9.54 -0.35 -11.09
CA TYR A 35 9.75 0.53 -12.26
C TYR A 35 11.24 0.86 -12.44
N LYS A 36 11.94 1.25 -11.36
CA LYS A 36 13.37 1.57 -11.39
C LYS A 36 14.24 0.37 -11.71
N SER A 37 13.84 -0.85 -11.33
CA SER A 37 14.59 -2.08 -11.66
C SER A 37 14.73 -2.32 -13.17
N ILE A 38 13.81 -1.79 -13.97
CA ILE A 38 13.84 -1.90 -15.45
C ILE A 38 14.39 -0.62 -16.08
N LYS A 39 13.98 0.56 -15.59
CA LYS A 39 14.34 1.85 -16.20
C LYS A 39 15.65 2.46 -15.69
N GLY A 40 16.19 1.98 -14.58
CA GLY A 40 17.33 2.56 -13.86
C GLY A 40 16.93 3.68 -12.88
N ASP A 41 17.88 4.17 -12.09
CA ASP A 41 17.59 5.09 -10.97
C ASP A 41 17.32 6.55 -11.38
N MET A 42 17.86 6.98 -12.52
CA MET A 42 17.76 8.36 -13.01
C MET A 42 16.55 8.56 -13.92
N VAL A 43 15.38 8.12 -13.46
CA VAL A 43 14.10 8.27 -14.19
C VAL A 43 13.02 8.85 -13.30
N ILE A 44 12.07 9.54 -13.94
CA ILE A 44 10.84 9.95 -13.26
C ILE A 44 9.94 8.73 -13.17
N VAL A 45 9.61 8.35 -11.94
CA VAL A 45 8.65 7.28 -11.68
C VAL A 45 7.24 7.85 -11.86
N PRO A 46 6.35 7.14 -12.60
CA PRO A 46 4.96 7.54 -12.74
C PRO A 46 4.23 7.63 -11.39
N ILE A 47 3.08 8.30 -11.39
CA ILE A 47 2.21 8.33 -10.21
C ILE A 47 1.82 6.90 -9.85
N CYS A 48 2.07 6.53 -8.58
CA CYS A 48 1.68 5.23 -8.05
C CYS A 48 0.15 5.02 -8.21
N PRO A 49 -0.28 3.90 -8.81
CA PRO A 49 -1.70 3.60 -8.93
C PRO A 49 -2.31 3.17 -7.59
N VAL A 50 -3.64 3.17 -7.53
CA VAL A 50 -4.36 2.61 -6.37
C VAL A 50 -4.08 1.12 -6.28
N ALA A 51 -3.69 0.66 -5.10
CA ALA A 51 -3.37 -0.73 -4.82
C ALA A 51 -4.62 -1.60 -5.01
N PRO A 52 -4.51 -2.73 -5.74
CA PRO A 52 -5.58 -3.71 -5.78
C PRO A 52 -5.67 -4.44 -4.44
N VAL A 53 -6.76 -5.20 -4.25
CA VAL A 53 -6.82 -6.17 -3.15
C VAL A 53 -5.70 -7.19 -3.32
N THR A 54 -4.86 -7.34 -2.30
CA THR A 54 -3.73 -8.26 -2.32
C THR A 54 -4.21 -9.71 -2.46
N PRO A 55 -3.71 -10.46 -3.44
CA PRO A 55 -3.99 -11.89 -3.51
C PRO A 55 -3.44 -12.63 -2.30
N ILE A 56 -4.13 -13.70 -1.88
CA ILE A 56 -3.65 -14.60 -0.83
C ILE A 56 -2.30 -15.19 -1.24
N GLY A 57 -1.32 -15.14 -0.32
CA GLY A 57 0.04 -15.60 -0.57
C GLY A 57 0.94 -14.56 -1.25
N SER A 58 0.49 -13.31 -1.41
CA SER A 58 1.32 -12.19 -1.83
C SER A 58 1.35 -11.10 -0.76
N THR A 59 2.14 -10.05 -1.01
CA THR A 59 2.19 -8.83 -0.20
C THR A 59 1.92 -7.63 -1.09
N ASP A 60 1.46 -6.52 -0.51
CA ASP A 60 1.20 -5.29 -1.26
C ASP A 60 2.44 -4.80 -1.99
N PHE A 61 3.59 -4.85 -1.33
CA PHE A 61 4.89 -4.58 -1.93
C PHE A 61 5.17 -5.46 -3.16
N ARG A 62 4.93 -6.78 -3.09
CA ARG A 62 5.16 -7.69 -4.21
C ARG A 62 4.25 -7.40 -5.40
N GLU A 63 2.99 -7.05 -5.15
CA GLU A 63 2.08 -6.66 -6.22
C GLU A 63 2.43 -5.29 -6.81
N GLY A 64 2.87 -4.35 -5.96
CA GLY A 64 3.45 -3.08 -6.37
C GLY A 64 4.63 -3.29 -7.31
N LEU A 65 5.60 -4.12 -6.90
CA LEU A 65 6.80 -4.43 -7.67
C LEU A 65 6.47 -5.02 -9.04
N LYS A 66 5.51 -5.95 -9.12
CA LYS A 66 5.00 -6.47 -10.39
C LYS A 66 4.36 -5.38 -11.25
N ALA A 67 3.55 -4.51 -10.67
CA ALA A 67 2.90 -3.42 -11.38
C ALA A 67 3.91 -2.40 -11.92
N GLY A 68 4.93 -2.05 -11.12
CA GLY A 68 6.03 -1.17 -11.51
C GLY A 68 6.81 -1.72 -12.70
N MET A 69 7.20 -3.01 -12.64
CA MET A 69 7.87 -3.68 -13.75
C MET A 69 7.02 -3.68 -15.03
N ARG A 70 5.72 -3.97 -14.93
CA ARG A 70 4.79 -3.94 -16.09
C ARG A 70 4.62 -2.56 -16.70
N ALA A 71 4.69 -1.49 -15.91
CA ALA A 71 4.59 -0.12 -16.41
C ALA A 71 5.90 0.35 -17.08
N ALA A 72 7.02 -0.27 -16.75
CA ALA A 72 8.33 0.06 -17.32
C ALA A 72 8.63 -0.66 -18.65
N SER A 73 8.07 -1.87 -18.83
CA SER A 73 8.18 -2.69 -20.04
C SER A 73 7.23 -2.25 -21.15
#